data_AF-A0A418GHZ9-F1
#
_entry.id   AF-A0A418GHZ9-F1
#
_cell.length_a   1.000
_cell.length_b   1.000
_cell.length_c   1.000
_cell.angle_alpha   90.00
_cell.angle_beta   90.00
_cell.angle_gamma   90.00
#
_symmetry.space_group_name_H-M   'P 1'
#
loop_
_entity.id
_entity.type
_entity.pdbx_description
1 polymer ?
#
loop_
_entity_poly.entity_id
_entity_poly.type
_entity_poly.pdbx_seq_one_letter_code
_entity_poly.pdbx_strand_id
1 'polypeptide(L)'
;MGEMNHQDELPLAKVSEVDEAKRQWLQGMRHPVDTVTEPEPAEILAEFIRQHSAAGQLVARAVFLSPPYSVAEEELSVLLENIKQNGDHADIACLTGSQDDYYYSTQAMSENYAAMSLQVVE
;
A
#
# COMPACT_ATOMS: atom_id res chain seq x y z
N MET A 1 49.49 -24.08 50.46
CA MET A 1 49.55 -25.32 49.64
C MET A 1 48.26 -26.09 49.86
N GLY A 2 47.64 -26.57 48.78
CA GLY A 2 46.34 -27.29 48.75
C GLY A 2 45.20 -26.35 48.36
N GLU A 3 45.00 -25.99 47.08
CA GLU A 3 44.36 -26.77 46.01
C GLU A 3 43.00 -27.37 46.39
N MET A 4 41.92 -26.80 45.82
CA MET A 4 40.69 -27.48 45.43
C MET A 4 39.83 -26.47 44.63
N ASN A 5 40.21 -26.28 43.37
CA ASN A 5 39.43 -25.56 42.36
C ASN A 5 38.28 -26.48 41.93
N HIS A 6 37.10 -26.33 42.54
CA HIS A 6 35.88 -26.95 42.02
C HIS A 6 35.44 -26.14 40.80
N GLN A 7 35.81 -26.61 39.62
CA GLN A 7 35.18 -26.18 38.38
C GLN A 7 33.76 -26.76 38.40
N ASP A 8 32.77 -25.93 38.71
CA ASP A 8 31.38 -26.14 38.33
C ASP A 8 31.31 -26.10 36.79
N GLU A 9 31.65 -27.23 36.17
CA GLU A 9 31.37 -27.51 34.77
C GLU A 9 29.85 -27.48 34.60
N LEU A 10 29.34 -26.33 34.16
CA LEU A 10 27.97 -26.21 33.65
C LEU A 10 27.79 -27.32 32.59
N PRO A 11 26.85 -28.26 32.75
CA PRO A 11 26.65 -29.29 31.75
C PRO A 11 26.32 -28.60 30.44
N LEU A 12 27.22 -28.76 29.46
CA LEU A 12 27.07 -28.28 28.10
C LEU A 12 25.74 -28.83 27.60
N ALA A 13 24.69 -28.02 27.68
CA ALA A 13 23.34 -28.42 27.36
C ALA A 13 23.38 -28.98 25.94
N LYS A 14 23.18 -30.30 25.85
CA LYS A 14 23.04 -31.05 24.61
C LYS A 14 22.06 -30.26 23.77
N VAL A 15 22.57 -29.57 22.75
CA VAL A 15 21.74 -28.83 21.80
C VAL A 15 20.80 -29.90 21.25
N SER A 16 19.55 -29.86 21.68
CA SER A 16 18.59 -30.90 21.34
C SER A 16 18.37 -30.82 19.84
N GLU A 17 18.15 -31.96 19.17
CA GLU A 17 17.83 -32.05 17.75
C GLU A 17 16.65 -31.12 17.38
N VAL A 18 15.75 -30.88 18.34
CA VAL A 18 14.64 -29.92 18.26
C VAL A 18 15.12 -28.46 18.15
N ASP A 19 16.22 -28.10 18.79
CA ASP A 19 16.82 -26.76 18.76
C ASP A 19 17.54 -26.52 17.41
N GLU A 20 18.21 -27.53 16.86
CA GLU A 20 18.78 -27.47 15.51
C GLU A 20 17.71 -27.42 14.42
N ALA A 21 16.65 -28.23 14.54
CA ALA A 21 15.51 -28.17 13.63
C ALA A 21 14.82 -26.80 13.66
N LYS A 22 14.68 -26.18 14.84
CA LYS A 22 14.17 -24.80 14.96
C LYS A 22 15.11 -23.79 14.31
N ARG A 23 16.43 -23.92 14.49
CA ARG A 23 17.43 -23.04 13.84
C ARG A 23 17.41 -23.19 12.32
N GLN A 24 17.30 -24.41 11.81
CA GLN A 24 17.15 -24.68 10.38
C GLN A 24 15.84 -24.12 9.83
N TRP A 25 14.73 -24.26 10.57
CA TRP A 25 13.45 -23.69 10.19
C TRP A 25 13.48 -22.14 10.17
N LEU A 26 14.12 -21.51 11.16
CA LEU A 26 14.34 -20.05 11.21
C LEU A 26 15.24 -19.57 10.05
N GLN A 27 16.24 -20.35 9.66
CA GLN A 27 17.08 -20.05 8.49
C GLN A 27 16.34 -20.28 7.18
N GLY A 28 15.48 -21.30 7.10
CA GLY A 28 14.63 -21.58 5.95
C GLY A 28 13.51 -20.55 5.76
N MET A 29 13.03 -19.93 6.84
CA MET A 29 12.07 -18.83 6.81
C MET A 29 12.71 -17.45 6.57
N ARG A 30 14.04 -17.33 6.59
CA ARG A 30 14.71 -16.22 5.91
C ARG A 30 14.60 -16.46 4.41
N HIS A 31 13.37 -16.42 3.91
CA HIS A 31 13.16 -16.08 2.52
C HIS A 31 13.88 -14.75 2.31
N PRO A 32 14.53 -14.51 1.16
CA PRO A 32 14.80 -13.15 0.78
C PRO A 32 13.46 -12.44 0.95
N VAL A 33 13.43 -11.35 1.72
CA VAL A 33 12.32 -10.41 1.66
C VAL A 33 12.10 -10.21 0.18
N ASP A 34 11.02 -10.80 -0.32
CA ASP A 34 10.52 -10.55 -1.67
C ASP A 34 10.58 -9.04 -1.74
N THR A 35 11.39 -8.51 -2.66
CA THR A 35 11.50 -7.06 -2.83
C THR A 35 10.16 -6.60 -3.35
N VAL A 36 9.19 -6.51 -2.45
CA VAL A 36 7.96 -5.78 -2.60
C VAL A 36 8.47 -4.36 -2.70
N THR A 37 8.80 -3.95 -3.93
CA THR A 37 8.93 -2.55 -4.27
C THR A 37 7.61 -1.95 -3.81
N GLU A 38 7.67 -1.17 -2.73
CA GLU A 38 6.49 -0.47 -2.24
C GLU A 38 5.96 0.35 -3.41
N PRO A 39 4.68 0.16 -3.80
CA PRO A 39 4.13 0.88 -4.94
C PRO A 39 4.22 2.38 -4.67
N GLU A 40 4.63 3.13 -5.70
CA GLU A 40 4.71 4.58 -5.59
C GLU A 40 3.34 5.15 -5.18
N PRO A 41 3.29 6.22 -4.37
CA PRO A 41 2.02 6.74 -3.85
C PRO A 41 1.03 7.14 -4.97
N ALA A 42 1.54 7.57 -6.12
CA ALA A 42 0.73 7.85 -7.31
C ALA A 42 0.08 6.57 -7.88
N GLU A 43 0.79 5.44 -7.86
CA GLU A 43 0.28 4.16 -8.34
C GLU A 43 -0.81 3.62 -7.38
N ILE A 44 -0.61 3.74 -6.07
CA ILE A 44 -1.62 3.39 -5.06
C ILE A 44 -2.91 4.21 -5.30
N LEU A 45 -2.76 5.51 -5.53
CA LEU A 45 -3.88 6.42 -5.75
C LEU A 45 -4.61 6.08 -7.06
N ALA A 46 -3.88 5.83 -8.15
CA ALA A 46 -4.47 5.44 -9.42
C ALA A 46 -5.17 4.07 -9.34
N GLU A 47 -4.58 3.10 -8.64
CA GLU A 47 -5.20 1.80 -8.41
C GLU A 47 -6.49 1.93 -7.58
N PHE A 48 -6.48 2.75 -6.53
CA PHE A 48 -7.69 3.06 -5.75
C PHE A 48 -8.80 3.60 -6.65
N ILE A 49 -8.49 4.56 -7.53
CA ILE A 49 -9.46 5.11 -8.48
C ILE A 49 -9.97 4.02 -9.45
N ARG A 50 -9.09 3.16 -9.97
CA ARG A 50 -9.46 2.04 -10.86
C ARG A 50 -10.40 1.05 -10.18
N GLN A 51 -10.11 0.67 -8.95
CA GLN A 51 -10.95 -0.25 -8.15
C GLN A 51 -12.35 0.33 -7.93
N HIS A 52 -12.44 1.61 -7.55
CA HIS A 52 -13.72 2.30 -7.37
C HIS A 52 -14.49 2.46 -8.69
N SER A 53 -13.78 2.76 -9.78
CA SER A 53 -14.39 2.88 -11.11
C SER A 53 -14.95 1.55 -11.61
N ALA A 54 -14.27 0.43 -11.33
CA ALA A 54 -14.79 -0.91 -11.61
C ALA A 54 -16.06 -1.25 -10.82
N ALA A 55 -16.24 -0.63 -9.65
CA ALA A 55 -17.47 -0.68 -8.87
C ALA A 55 -18.53 0.35 -9.34
N GLY A 56 -18.25 1.14 -10.37
CA GLY A 56 -19.14 2.18 -10.89
C GLY A 56 -19.23 3.43 -10.00
N GLN A 57 -18.20 3.68 -9.18
CA GLN A 57 -18.14 4.79 -8.24
C GLN A 57 -17.12 5.84 -8.68
N LEU A 58 -17.44 7.11 -8.41
CA LEU A 58 -16.52 8.23 -8.53
C LEU A 58 -15.73 8.39 -7.23
N VAL A 59 -14.48 8.81 -7.35
CA VAL A 59 -13.64 9.11 -6.19
C VAL A 59 -13.47 10.62 -6.06
N ALA A 60 -14.05 11.21 -5.01
CA ALA A 60 -13.85 12.63 -4.70
C ALA A 60 -12.45 12.87 -4.13
N ARG A 61 -11.84 13.99 -4.51
CA ARG A 61 -10.58 14.48 -3.94
C ARG A 61 -10.65 14.57 -2.42
N ALA A 62 -11.78 15.05 -1.88
CA ALA A 62 -12.00 15.20 -0.45
C ALA A 62 -11.85 13.90 0.38
N VAL A 63 -12.02 12.71 -0.23
CA VAL A 63 -11.86 11.42 0.46
C VAL A 63 -10.44 11.26 1.02
N PHE A 64 -9.44 11.75 0.29
CA PHE A 64 -8.04 11.63 0.69
C PHE A 64 -7.64 12.68 1.74
N LEU A 65 -8.28 13.84 1.73
CA LEU A 65 -8.03 14.92 2.70
C LEU A 65 -8.62 14.61 4.08
N SER A 66 -9.62 13.73 4.14
CA SER A 66 -10.32 13.37 5.37
C SER A 66 -9.75 12.08 6.00
N PRO A 67 -9.95 11.86 7.31
CA PRO A 67 -9.68 10.57 7.93
C PRO A 67 -10.45 9.44 7.19
N PRO A 68 -9.84 8.26 7.01
CA PRO A 68 -8.62 7.76 7.66
C PRO A 68 -7.30 8.19 7.00
N TYR A 69 -7.34 8.79 5.80
CA TYR A 69 -6.13 9.05 5.01
C TYR A 69 -5.43 10.34 5.42
N SER A 70 -6.19 11.43 5.65
CA SER A 70 -5.67 12.74 6.09
C SER A 70 -4.45 13.24 5.30
N VAL A 71 -4.43 13.01 3.99
CA VAL A 71 -3.37 13.48 3.09
C VAL A 71 -3.43 15.00 3.01
N ALA A 72 -2.27 15.66 3.08
CA ALA A 72 -2.21 17.11 2.92
C ALA A 72 -2.65 17.54 1.52
N GLU A 73 -3.32 18.70 1.42
CA GLU A 73 -3.86 19.20 0.16
C GLU A 73 -2.77 19.40 -0.91
N GLU A 74 -1.61 19.92 -0.51
CA GLU A 74 -0.46 20.14 -1.39
C GLU A 74 0.08 18.82 -1.95
N GLU A 75 0.28 17.83 -1.09
CA GLU A 75 0.76 16.50 -1.47
C GLU A 75 -0.22 15.81 -2.43
N LEU A 76 -1.52 15.85 -2.12
CA LEU A 76 -2.54 15.27 -2.97
C LEU A 76 -2.58 15.94 -4.35
N SER A 77 -2.46 17.26 -4.41
CA SER A 77 -2.38 17.98 -5.69
C SER A 77 -1.18 17.54 -6.52
N VAL A 78 0.00 17.38 -5.91
CA VAL A 78 1.21 16.91 -6.60
C VAL A 78 1.03 15.49 -7.11
N LEU A 79 0.43 14.59 -6.31
CA LEU A 79 0.15 13.21 -6.73
C LEU A 79 -0.81 13.15 -7.91
N LEU A 80 -1.92 13.89 -7.85
CA LEU A 80 -2.91 13.95 -8.92
C LEU A 80 -2.35 14.59 -10.19
N GLU A 81 -1.50 15.60 -10.06
CA GLU A 81 -0.80 16.20 -11.19
C GLU A 81 0.20 15.21 -11.81
N ASN A 82 0.94 14.47 -10.99
CA ASN A 82 1.83 13.41 -11.46
C ASN A 82 1.06 12.34 -12.23
N ILE A 83 -0.08 11.87 -11.71
CA ILE A 83 -0.97 10.93 -12.41
C ILE A 83 -1.41 11.50 -13.77
N LYS A 84 -1.79 12.77 -13.83
CA LYS A 84 -2.22 13.41 -15.10
C LYS A 84 -1.08 13.58 -16.11
N GLN A 85 0.14 13.83 -15.64
CA GLN A 85 1.31 14.03 -16.49
C GLN A 85 1.95 12.70 -16.91
N ASN A 86 1.80 11.65 -16.10
CA ASN A 86 2.40 10.36 -16.35
C ASN A 86 1.54 9.52 -17.30
N GLY A 87 2.13 9.11 -18.42
CA GLY A 87 1.44 8.32 -19.46
C GLY A 87 0.95 6.97 -18.98
N ASP A 88 1.58 6.38 -17.95
CA ASP A 88 1.16 5.11 -17.34
C ASP A 88 -0.24 5.19 -16.67
N HIS A 89 -0.72 6.40 -16.39
CA HIS A 89 -2.03 6.65 -15.79
C HIS A 89 -2.96 7.44 -16.70
N ALA A 90 -2.73 7.40 -18.03
CA ALA A 90 -3.55 8.10 -19.02
C ALA A 90 -5.03 7.67 -19.01
N ASP A 91 -5.36 6.54 -18.37
CA ASP A 91 -6.73 6.10 -18.17
C ASP A 91 -7.48 6.90 -17.10
N ILE A 92 -6.79 7.56 -16.18
CA ILE A 92 -7.40 8.30 -15.08
C ILE A 92 -7.86 9.66 -15.58
N ALA A 93 -9.18 9.86 -15.59
CA ALA A 93 -9.84 11.10 -15.96
C ALA A 93 -10.33 11.86 -14.72
N CYS A 94 -10.45 13.18 -14.88
CA CYS A 94 -10.92 14.11 -13.85
C CYS A 94 -12.22 14.78 -14.31
N LEU A 95 -13.19 14.89 -13.43
CA LEU A 95 -14.44 15.62 -13.59
C LEU A 95 -14.54 16.67 -12.49
N THR A 96 -14.57 17.93 -12.89
CA THR A 96 -14.79 19.03 -11.96
C THR A 96 -16.28 19.18 -11.70
N GLY A 97 -16.68 18.88 -10.46
CA GLY A 97 -18.03 19.10 -9.96
C GLY A 97 -18.21 20.50 -9.36
N SER A 98 -19.42 20.77 -8.87
CA SER A 98 -19.76 21.99 -8.12
C SER A 98 -19.25 21.96 -6.67
N GLN A 99 -19.13 20.77 -6.07
CA GLN A 99 -18.68 20.58 -4.68
C GLN A 99 -17.21 20.19 -4.58
N ASP A 100 -16.74 19.31 -5.47
CA ASP A 100 -15.39 18.72 -5.41
C ASP A 100 -14.92 18.26 -6.80
N ASP A 101 -13.65 17.88 -6.92
CA ASP A 101 -13.11 17.24 -8.12
C ASP A 101 -13.18 15.71 -7.98
N TYR A 102 -13.73 15.05 -8.99
CA TYR A 102 -13.97 13.61 -8.99
C TYR A 102 -13.07 12.91 -10.01
N TYR A 103 -12.55 11.75 -9.64
CA TYR A 103 -11.65 10.95 -10.47
C TYR A 103 -12.25 9.59 -10.79
N TYR A 104 -11.97 9.11 -12.00
CA TYR A 104 -12.36 7.79 -12.46
C TYR A 104 -11.41 7.24 -13.52
N SER A 105 -11.41 5.92 -13.72
CA SER A 105 -10.67 5.26 -14.79
C SER A 105 -11.58 5.02 -16.00
N THR A 106 -11.15 5.52 -17.15
CA THR A 106 -11.78 5.31 -18.46
C THR A 106 -11.68 3.88 -18.97
N GLN A 107 -10.81 3.05 -18.38
CA GLN A 107 -10.75 1.61 -18.68
C GLN A 107 -11.96 0.85 -18.10
N ALA A 108 -12.46 1.30 -16.95
CA ALA A 108 -13.54 0.63 -16.23
C ALA A 108 -14.90 1.32 -16.39
N MET A 109 -14.92 2.64 -16.57
CA MET A 109 -16.13 3.45 -16.57
C MET A 109 -16.12 4.46 -17.72
N SER A 110 -17.22 4.54 -18.47
CA SER A 110 -17.35 5.51 -19.57
C SER A 110 -17.59 6.92 -19.05
N GLU A 111 -17.14 7.92 -19.80
CA GLU A 111 -17.35 9.33 -19.49
C GLU A 111 -18.84 9.68 -19.31
N ASN A 112 -19.72 9.14 -20.17
CA ASN A 112 -21.15 9.37 -20.05
C ASN A 112 -21.72 8.83 -18.73
N TYR A 113 -21.30 7.63 -18.31
CA TYR A 113 -21.74 7.08 -17.03
C TYR A 113 -21.18 7.89 -15.86
N ALA A 114 -19.92 8.31 -15.93
CA ALA A 114 -19.28 9.15 -14.93
C ALA A 114 -20.01 10.49 -14.76
N ALA A 115 -20.38 11.14 -15.85
CA ALA A 115 -21.13 12.39 -15.85
C ALA A 115 -22.56 12.25 -15.28
N MET A 116 -23.22 11.10 -15.52
CA MET A 116 -24.53 10.81 -14.89
C MET A 116 -24.38 10.53 -13.40
N SER A 117 -23.33 9.80 -13.00
CA SER A 117 -23.06 9.48 -11.59
C SER A 117 -22.77 10.76 -10.79
N LEU A 118 -22.02 11.70 -11.38
CA LEU A 118 -21.72 13.00 -10.76
C LEU A 118 -23.00 13.77 -10.39
N GLN A 119 -23.99 13.82 -11.29
CA GLN A 119 -25.28 14.50 -11.04
C GLN A 119 -26.08 13.94 -9.87
N VAL A 120 -25.82 12.68 -9.47
CA VAL A 120 -26.50 12.04 -8.34
C VAL A 120 -25.77 12.31 -7.02
N VAL A 121 -24.45 12.47 -7.09
CA VAL A 121 -23.58 12.68 -5.92
C VAL A 121 -23.58 14.15 -5.49
N GLU A 122 -23.80 15.09 -6.41
CA GLU A 122 -23.80 16.53 -6.15
C GLU A 122 -25.14 17.14 -5.77
#